data_AF-A0A2H3AJ32-F1
#
_entry.id   AF-A0A2H3AJ32-F1
#
_cell.length_a   1.000
_cell.length_b   1.000
_cell.length_c   1.000
_cell.angle_alpha   90.00
_cell.angle_beta   90.00
_cell.angle_gamma   90.00
#
_symmetry.space_group_name_H-M   'P 1'
#
loop_
_entity.id
_entity.type
_entity.pdbx_description
1 polymer ?
#
loop_
_entity_poly.entity_id
_entity_poly.type
_entity_poly.pdbx_seq_one_letter_code
_entity_poly.pdbx_strand_id
1 'polypeptide(L)'
;MLVRQETDDDWHESPYINSGYVQGLADVSEEGGDQQGELIIRDHTGEPHTFKILASHEYPIPDGSYVLLGAVTQCDLELDFEYVDMIHWVAGQQQDDKFKKWSVFSMADAEEGRRLRDLRIAKPRVRTFLC
;
A
#
# COMPACT_ATOMS: atom_id res chain seq x y z
N MET A 1 -23.06 -29.66 19.93
CA MET A 1 -21.89 -29.48 19.05
C MET A 1 -22.17 -28.24 18.21
N LEU A 2 -21.60 -27.10 18.57
CA LEU A 2 -21.75 -25.87 17.78
C LEU A 2 -20.79 -25.98 16.59
N VAL A 3 -21.34 -26.17 15.40
CA VAL A 3 -20.63 -25.96 14.14
C VAL A 3 -20.33 -24.46 14.06
N ARG A 4 -19.06 -24.09 14.19
CA ARG A 4 -18.60 -22.77 13.76
C ARG A 4 -18.78 -22.74 12.24
N GLN A 5 -19.64 -21.87 11.73
CA GLN A 5 -19.51 -21.45 10.34
C GLN A 5 -18.19 -20.70 10.27
N GLU A 6 -17.15 -21.38 9.83
CA GLU A 6 -15.99 -20.70 9.25
C GLU A 6 -16.51 -20.09 7.97
N THR A 7 -16.85 -18.80 8.01
CA THR A 7 -16.92 -18.06 6.77
C THR A 7 -15.49 -18.05 6.23
N ASP A 8 -15.33 -18.64 5.05
CA ASP A 8 -14.11 -18.68 4.25
C ASP A 8 -13.80 -17.26 3.72
N ASP A 9 -13.73 -16.30 4.64
CA ASP A 9 -13.42 -14.92 4.33
C ASP A 9 -11.90 -14.77 4.44
N ASP A 10 -11.23 -14.70 3.29
CA ASP A 10 -9.80 -14.38 3.23
C ASP A 10 -9.57 -12.97 3.80
N TRP A 11 -8.82 -12.87 4.91
CA TRP A 11 -8.47 -11.60 5.54
C TRP A 11 -6.97 -11.50 5.76
N HIS A 12 -6.45 -10.27 5.72
CA HIS A 12 -5.04 -9.97 5.95
C HIS A 12 -4.87 -8.83 6.94
N GLU A 13 -3.87 -8.93 7.81
CA GLU A 13 -3.45 -7.83 8.71
C GLU A 13 -2.19 -7.16 8.16
N SER A 14 -2.31 -5.88 7.82
CA SER A 14 -1.22 -5.10 7.23
C SER A 14 -1.30 -3.62 7.65
N PRO A 15 -0.21 -2.84 7.48
CA PRO A 15 -0.30 -1.39 7.48
C PRO A 15 -1.32 -0.94 6.44
N TYR A 16 -2.06 0.11 6.78
CA TYR A 16 -3.19 0.56 5.96
C TYR A 16 -3.19 2.07 5.79
N ILE A 17 -3.34 2.51 4.55
CA ILE A 17 -3.56 3.92 4.21
C ILE A 17 -4.90 4.02 3.48
N ASN A 18 -5.81 4.80 4.06
CA ASN A 18 -7.18 4.98 3.57
C ASN A 18 -7.24 5.61 2.17
N SER A 19 -6.31 6.51 1.86
CA SER A 19 -6.30 7.23 0.59
C SER A 19 -4.90 7.79 0.33
N GLY A 20 -4.24 7.28 -0.70
CA GLY A 20 -3.03 7.87 -1.28
C GLY A 20 -3.28 8.18 -2.76
N TYR A 21 -2.95 9.41 -3.19
CA TYR A 21 -3.04 9.78 -4.60
C TYR A 21 -1.75 9.36 -5.30
N VAL A 22 -1.87 8.44 -6.24
CA VAL A 22 -0.77 7.96 -7.09
C VAL A 22 -0.80 8.72 -8.40
N GLN A 23 0.36 9.16 -8.87
CA GLN A 23 0.49 9.78 -10.19
C GLN A 23 1.81 9.44 -10.88
N GLY A 24 1.84 9.51 -12.21
CA GLY A 24 3.06 9.34 -13.01
C GLY A 24 3.41 7.88 -13.31
N LEU A 25 2.55 6.93 -12.94
CA LEU A 25 2.70 5.51 -13.27
C LEU A 25 1.73 5.05 -14.39
N ALA A 26 1.00 5.98 -15.00
CA ALA A 26 0.03 5.68 -16.05
C ALA A 26 0.69 5.44 -17.42
N ASP A 27 1.87 6.02 -17.65
CA ASP A 27 2.60 5.87 -18.90
C ASP A 27 3.66 4.77 -18.76
N VAL A 28 3.52 3.72 -19.57
CA VAL A 28 4.51 2.62 -19.61
C VAL A 28 5.73 3.10 -20.37
N SER A 29 6.91 3.08 -19.73
CA SER A 29 8.17 3.40 -20.41
C SER A 29 8.45 2.37 -21.51
N GLU A 30 8.61 2.84 -22.75
CA GLU A 30 8.93 2.00 -23.91
C GLU A 30 10.36 1.39 -23.81
N GLU A 31 11.22 1.94 -22.96
CA GLU A 31 12.64 1.58 -22.88
C GLU A 31 12.96 0.43 -21.91
N GLY A 32 11.94 -0.18 -21.29
CA GLY A 32 12.13 -1.31 -20.38
C GLY A 32 12.85 -0.88 -19.11
N GLY A 33 12.09 -0.37 -18.14
CA GLY A 33 12.60 0.04 -16.83
C GLY A 33 11.45 0.29 -15.86
N ASP A 34 11.80 0.48 -14.58
CA ASP A 34 10.80 0.79 -13.56
C ASP A 34 10.09 2.11 -13.89
N GLN A 35 8.76 2.08 -13.91
CA GLN A 35 7.95 3.30 -14.00
C GLN A 35 8.15 4.12 -12.74
N GLN A 36 8.44 5.41 -12.88
CA GLN A 36 8.66 6.31 -11.74
C GLN A 36 7.47 7.23 -11.57
N GLY A 37 6.99 7.34 -10.33
CA GLY A 37 5.86 8.20 -10.02
C GLY A 37 5.94 8.78 -8.62
N GLU A 38 4.83 9.34 -8.21
CA GLU A 38 4.68 9.97 -6.90
C GLU A 38 3.46 9.43 -6.17
N LEU A 39 3.61 9.28 -4.86
CA LEU A 39 2.54 9.01 -3.92
C LEU A 39 2.34 10.24 -3.04
N ILE A 40 1.16 10.84 -3.08
CA ILE A 40 0.79 11.99 -2.27
C ILE A 40 -0.20 11.55 -1.21
N ILE A 41 0.16 11.73 0.07
CA ILE A 41 -0.68 11.37 1.20
C ILE A 41 -0.80 12.56 2.15
N ARG A 42 -2.01 12.81 2.65
CA ARG A 42 -2.22 13.82 3.69
C ARG A 42 -2.02 13.20 5.06
N ASP A 43 -1.26 13.86 5.92
CA ASP A 43 -1.14 13.44 7.31
C ASP A 43 -2.37 13.80 8.15
N HIS A 44 -2.29 13.54 9.45
CA HIS A 44 -3.36 13.81 10.41
C HIS A 44 -3.67 15.31 10.59
N THR A 45 -2.77 16.20 10.19
CA THR A 45 -2.98 17.66 10.16
C THR A 45 -3.59 18.14 8.84
N GLY A 46 -3.61 17.27 7.83
CA GLY A 46 -4.06 17.57 6.46
C GLY A 46 -2.94 18.05 5.53
N GLU A 47 -1.71 18.15 6.04
CA GLU A 47 -0.53 18.52 5.26
C GLU A 47 -0.20 17.42 4.24
N PRO A 48 -0.02 17.75 2.94
CA PRO A 48 0.35 16.77 1.94
C PRO A 48 1.85 16.44 2.00
N HIS A 49 2.16 15.16 2.00
CA HIS A 49 3.51 14.60 1.88
C HIS A 49 3.62 13.83 0.58
N THR A 50 4.63 14.13 -0.22
CA THR A 50 4.89 13.47 -1.50
C THR A 50 6.04 12.49 -1.33
N PHE A 51 5.90 11.27 -1.84
CA PHE A 51 6.91 10.21 -1.83
C PHE A 51 7.22 9.74 -3.24
N LYS A 52 8.47 9.39 -3.51
CA LYS A 52 8.85 8.80 -4.80
C LYS A 52 8.55 7.30 -4.78
N ILE A 53 7.92 6.82 -5.85
CA ILE A 53 7.52 5.42 -5.97
C ILE A 53 7.95 4.83 -7.32
N LEU A 54 8.05 3.50 -7.36
CA LEU A 54 8.44 2.71 -8.51
C LEU A 54 7.43 1.59 -8.76
N ALA A 55 7.11 1.33 -10.01
CA ALA A 55 6.44 0.11 -10.44
C ALA A 55 7.32 -0.65 -11.43
N SER A 56 7.71 -1.87 -11.05
CA SER A 56 8.57 -2.76 -11.85
C SER A 56 7.80 -3.64 -12.82
N HIS A 57 6.47 -3.51 -12.87
CA HIS A 57 5.61 -4.25 -13.79
C HIS A 57 5.20 -3.40 -14.99
N GLU A 58 4.91 -4.06 -16.11
CA GLU A 58 4.57 -3.37 -17.37
C GLU A 58 3.14 -2.82 -17.43
N TYR A 59 2.29 -3.14 -16.45
CA TYR A 59 0.92 -2.64 -16.40
C TYR A 59 0.88 -1.20 -15.89
N PRO A 60 0.21 -0.27 -16.57
CA PRO A 60 0.08 1.10 -16.09
C PRO A 60 -0.78 1.14 -14.83
N ILE A 61 -0.42 2.02 -13.89
CA ILE A 61 -1.26 2.36 -12.74
C ILE A 61 -1.86 3.74 -13.02
N PRO A 62 -3.17 3.84 -13.29
CA PRO A 62 -3.80 5.12 -13.57
C PRO A 62 -3.64 6.09 -12.41
N ASP A 63 -3.47 7.37 -12.74
CA ASP A 63 -3.48 8.43 -11.75
C ASP A 63 -4.81 8.43 -10.97
N GLY A 64 -4.73 8.51 -9.65
CA GLY A 64 -5.93 8.46 -8.82
C GLY A 64 -5.67 8.14 -7.36
N SER A 65 -6.74 8.19 -6.57
CA SER A 65 -6.70 7.81 -5.16
C SER A 65 -6.96 6.32 -4.98
N TYR A 66 -6.09 5.69 -4.21
CA TYR A 66 -6.14 4.26 -3.89
C TYR A 66 -6.14 4.04 -2.39
N VAL A 67 -6.74 2.92 -1.97
CA VAL A 67 -6.48 2.31 -0.67
C VAL A 67 -5.17 1.53 -0.81
N LEU A 68 -4.27 1.68 0.16
CA LEU A 68 -2.97 1.02 0.15
C LEU A 68 -2.83 0.07 1.33
N LEU A 69 -2.43 -1.16 1.02
CA LEU A 69 -2.04 -2.17 2.02
C LEU A 69 -0.53 -2.36 1.98
N GLY A 70 0.13 -2.17 3.12
CA GLY A 70 1.57 -2.39 3.23
C GLY A 70 1.86 -3.88 3.18
N ALA A 71 2.78 -4.29 2.31
CA ALA A 71 3.29 -5.65 2.33
C ALA A 71 4.26 -5.79 3.51
N VAL A 72 3.96 -6.74 4.40
CA VAL A 72 4.85 -7.14 5.48
C VAL A 72 5.31 -8.56 5.25
N THR A 73 6.60 -8.79 5.42
CA THR A 73 7.18 -10.14 5.36
C THR A 73 6.96 -10.86 6.69
N GLN A 74 7.14 -12.18 6.73
CA GLN A 74 7.06 -12.92 7.99
C GLN A 74 8.08 -12.43 9.02
N CYS A 75 9.25 -11.96 8.58
CA CYS A 75 10.27 -11.35 9.44
C CYS A 75 9.79 -10.02 10.05
N ASP A 76 8.94 -9.28 9.33
CA ASP A 76 8.37 -8.01 9.79
C ASP A 76 7.26 -8.22 10.84
N LEU A 77 6.63 -9.40 10.88
CA LEU A 77 5.60 -9.75 11.87
C LEU A 77 6.20 -10.04 13.26
N GLU A 78 7.47 -10.43 13.33
CA GLU A 78 8.21 -10.61 14.58
C GLU A 78 8.65 -9.27 15.19
N LEU A 79 8.71 -8.22 14.37
CA LEU A 79 8.95 -6.84 14.79
C LEU A 79 7.62 -6.12 15.03
N ASP A 80 7.61 -5.11 15.90
CA ASP A 80 6.48 -4.17 15.91
C ASP A 80 6.44 -3.45 14.55
N PHE A 81 5.24 -3.34 13.94
CA PHE A 81 5.04 -2.69 12.63
C PHE A 81 5.52 -1.24 12.59
N GLU A 82 5.72 -0.61 13.76
CA GLU A 82 6.37 0.69 13.90
C GLU A 82 7.84 0.67 13.46
N TYR A 83 8.47 -0.51 13.34
CA TYR A 83 9.87 -0.71 12.98
C TYR A 83 10.10 -1.27 11.57
N VAL A 84 9.05 -1.46 10.77
CA VAL A 84 9.14 -2.04 9.42
C VAL A 84 9.23 -0.95 8.36
N ASP A 85 10.19 -1.07 7.44
CA ASP A 85 10.33 -0.10 6.35
C ASP A 85 9.20 -0.40 5.37
N MET A 86 8.28 0.55 5.21
CA MET A 86 7.08 0.35 4.41
C MET A 86 7.40 0.55 2.93
N ILE A 87 8.19 -0.37 2.39
CA ILE A 87 8.74 -0.28 1.04
C ILE A 87 7.71 -0.71 0.00
N HIS A 88 6.95 -1.77 0.25
CA HIS A 88 6.07 -2.34 -0.77
C HIS A 88 4.59 -2.13 -0.42
N TRP A 89 3.80 -1.78 -1.43
CA TRP A 89 2.39 -1.44 -1.29
C TRP A 89 1.53 -2.15 -2.33
N VAL A 90 0.38 -2.63 -1.88
CA VAL A 90 -0.70 -3.10 -2.74
C VAL A 90 -1.71 -1.98 -2.89
N ALA A 91 -1.86 -1.47 -4.11
CA ALA A 91 -2.84 -0.48 -4.47
C ALA A 91 -4.16 -1.16 -4.86
N GLY A 92 -5.27 -0.63 -4.33
CA GLY A 92 -6.58 -1.17 -4.65
C GLY A 92 -7.70 -0.21 -4.26
N GLN A 93 -8.91 -0.76 -4.31
CA GLN A 93 -10.13 -0.05 -3.96
C GLN A 93 -10.97 -0.93 -3.03
N GLN A 94 -11.71 -0.28 -2.14
CA GLN A 94 -12.69 -0.97 -1.31
C GLN A 94 -14.01 -1.08 -2.08
N GLN A 95 -14.52 -2.30 -2.22
CA GLN A 95 -15.77 -2.64 -2.90
C GLN A 95 -16.53 -3.64 -2.02
N ASP A 96 -17.74 -3.28 -1.59
CA ASP A 96 -18.61 -4.15 -0.78
C ASP A 96 -17.90 -4.72 0.47
N ASP A 97 -17.21 -3.85 1.22
CA ASP A 97 -16.39 -4.17 2.41
C ASP A 97 -15.17 -5.07 2.16
N LYS A 98 -14.89 -5.42 0.90
CA LYS A 98 -13.71 -6.18 0.48
C LYS A 98 -12.72 -5.29 -0.25
N PHE A 99 -11.44 -5.55 -0.04
CA PHE A 99 -10.37 -4.92 -0.78
C PHE A 99 -10.15 -5.67 -2.10
N LYS A 100 -10.32 -4.94 -3.21
CA LYS A 100 -9.97 -5.43 -4.54
C LYS A 100 -8.64 -4.84 -4.96
N LYS A 101 -7.66 -5.73 -5.14
CA LYS A 101 -6.34 -5.37 -5.66
C LYS A 101 -6.47 -4.81 -7.09
N TRP A 102 -5.75 -3.71 -7.33
CA TRP A 102 -5.52 -3.14 -8.66
C TRP A 102 -4.09 -3.38 -9.12
N SER A 103 -3.11 -2.96 -8.32
CA SER A 103 -1.70 -3.08 -8.69
C SER A 103 -0.78 -3.12 -7.46
N VAL A 104 0.53 -3.12 -7.69
CA VAL A 104 1.55 -3.04 -6.65
C VAL A 104 2.62 -2.03 -7.04
N PHE A 105 3.20 -1.34 -6.07
CA PHE A 105 4.36 -0.48 -6.29
C PHE A 105 5.27 -0.52 -5.06
N SER A 106 6.47 0.03 -5.18
CA SER A 106 7.37 0.24 -4.06
C SER A 106 7.70 1.71 -3.86
N MET A 107 8.19 2.05 -2.69
CA MET A 107 8.99 3.25 -2.48
C MET A 107 10.24 3.19 -3.35
N ALA A 108 10.72 4.35 -3.80
CA ALA A 108 11.90 4.42 -4.65
C ALA A 108 13.18 3.97 -3.94
N ASP A 109 13.25 4.19 -2.63
CA ASP A 109 14.37 3.79 -1.79
C ASP A 109 13.95 3.61 -0.32
N ALA A 110 14.90 3.18 0.51
CA ALA A 110 14.67 2.99 1.94
C ALA A 110 14.47 4.29 2.73
N GLU A 111 14.95 5.43 2.22
CA GLU A 111 14.77 6.73 2.86
C GLU A 111 13.32 7.19 2.73
N GLU A 112 12.71 7.03 1.55
CA GLU A 112 11.28 7.28 1.30
C GLU A 112 10.40 6.41 2.21
N GLY A 113 10.71 5.11 2.34
CA GLY A 113 10.01 4.19 3.24
C GLY A 113 10.14 4.57 4.71
N ARG A 114 11.33 4.97 5.15
CA ARG A 114 11.57 5.47 6.52
C ARG A 114 10.81 6.76 6.78
N ARG A 115 10.82 7.71 5.83
CA ARG A 115 10.12 8.99 5.97
C ARG A 115 8.62 8.78 6.15
N LEU A 116 8.00 7.88 5.37
CA LEU A 116 6.58 7.58 5.52
C LEU A 116 6.28 7.00 6.91
N ARG A 117 7.11 6.09 7.39
CA ARG A 117 6.98 5.46 8.70
C ARG A 117 7.14 6.48 9.84
N ASP A 118 8.13 7.37 9.77
CA ASP A 118 8.39 8.39 10.79
C ASP A 118 7.22 9.37 10.92
N LEU A 119 6.51 9.65 9.82
CA LEU A 119 5.29 10.46 9.83
C LEU A 119 4.08 9.74 10.45
N ARG A 120 4.16 8.43 10.69
CA ARG A 120 3.12 7.59 11.31
C ARG A 120 1.74 7.74 10.66
N ILE A 121 1.73 7.93 9.34
CA ILE A 121 0.50 8.14 8.55
C ILE A 121 -0.25 6.83 8.34
N ALA A 122 0.47 5.72 8.17
CA ALA A 122 -0.13 4.41 8.01
C ALA A 122 -0.68 3.90 9.35
N LYS A 123 -1.91 3.39 9.34
CA LYS A 123 -2.51 2.73 10.50
C LYS A 123 -1.84 1.37 10.68
N PRO A 124 -1.27 1.07 11.86
CA PRO A 124 -0.73 -0.26 12.12
C PRO A 124 -1.87 -1.26 12.26
N ARG A 125 -1.67 -2.49 11.75
CA ARG A 125 -2.53 -3.67 11.97
C ARG A 125 -4.02 -3.44 11.70
N VAL A 126 -4.39 -3.25 10.44
CA VAL A 126 -5.80 -3.25 10.03
C VAL A 126 -6.15 -4.60 9.40
N ARG A 127 -7.13 -5.29 9.98
CA ARG A 127 -7.72 -6.49 9.38
C ARG A 127 -8.55 -6.07 8.17
N THR A 128 -8.10 -6.49 6.99
CA THR A 128 -8.72 -6.17 5.70
C THR A 128 -9.24 -7.45 5.07
N PHE A 129 -10.52 -7.48 4.71
CA PHE A 129 -11.10 -8.59 3.97
C PHE A 129 -10.74 -8.47 2.50
N LEU A 130 -10.33 -9.56 1.89
CA LEU A 130 -9.91 -9.63 0.50
C LEU A 130 -11.06 -10.21 -0.34
N CYS A 131 -11.10 -9.79 -1.60
CA CYS A 131 -12.04 -10.31 -2.60
C CYS A 131 -11.47 -11.51 -3.34
#